data_AF-A0A660XVP2-F1
#
_entry.id   AF-A0A660XVP2-F1
#
_cell.length_a   1.000
_cell.length_b   1.000
_cell.length_c   1.000
_cell.angle_alpha   90.00
_cell.angle_beta   90.00
_cell.angle_gamma   90.00
#
_symmetry.space_group_name_H-M   'P 1'
#
loop_
_entity.id
_entity.type
_entity.pdbx_description
1 polymer ?
#
loop_
_entity_poly.entity_id
_entity_poly.type
_entity_poly.pdbx_seq_one_letter_code
_entity_poly.pdbx_strand_id
1 'polypeptide(L)'
;NDVILIADGSDVNYMDGININSVIDCVEYHVSSDHLKEIEAELDRGFGGVGIIKYGGQSIERISAGFDSNNSSVDFEIIDHPTPGYQHE
;
A
#
# COMPACT_ATOMS: atom_id res chain seq x y z
N ASN A 1 1.86 12.32 -1.01
CA ASN A 1 1.57 11.02 -0.40
C ASN A 1 0.73 10.27 -1.38
N ASP A 2 1.17 9.06 -1.71
CA ASP A 2 0.50 8.26 -2.73
C ASP A 2 -0.20 7.12 -1.98
N VAL A 3 -1.49 6.98 -2.22
CA VAL A 3 -2.31 5.92 -1.64
C VAL A 3 -2.93 5.16 -2.79
N ILE A 4 -2.85 3.84 -2.72
CA ILE A 4 -3.59 2.94 -3.60
C ILE A 4 -4.59 2.19 -2.73
N LEU A 5 -5.85 2.20 -3.15
CA LEU A 5 -6.93 1.55 -2.45
C LEU A 5 -7.81 0.81 -3.46
N ILE A 6 -8.23 -0.40 -3.10
CA ILE A 6 -9.16 -1.22 -3.87
C ILE A 6 -10.43 -1.37 -3.05
N ALA A 7 -11.58 -1.09 -3.66
CA ALA A 7 -12.90 -1.24 -3.05
C ALA A 7 -13.77 -2.22 -3.85
N ASP A 8 -14.77 -2.80 -3.19
CA ASP A 8 -15.70 -3.77 -3.79
C ASP A 8 -16.76 -3.15 -4.71
N GLY A 9 -16.83 -1.81 -4.74
CA GLY A 9 -17.80 -1.04 -5.54
C GLY A 9 -19.20 -0.95 -4.94
N SER A 10 -19.41 -1.38 -3.69
CA SER A 10 -20.69 -1.23 -2.99
C SER A 10 -20.98 0.22 -2.58
N ASP A 11 -19.94 1.03 -2.38
CA ASP A 11 -20.07 2.47 -2.21
C ASP A 11 -20.26 3.16 -3.56
N VAL A 12 -21.38 3.86 -3.67
CA VAL A 12 -21.83 4.52 -4.92
C VAL A 12 -21.76 6.05 -4.83
N ASN A 13 -21.52 6.62 -3.65
CA ASN A 13 -21.51 8.07 -3.45
C ASN A 13 -20.12 8.61 -3.12
N TYR A 14 -19.24 8.64 -4.13
CA TYR A 14 -17.85 9.09 -3.95
C TYR A 14 -17.66 10.55 -3.49
N MET A 15 -18.74 11.35 -3.42
CA MET A 15 -18.66 12.77 -3.01
C MET A 15 -18.64 12.95 -1.48
N ASP A 16 -19.03 11.94 -0.70
CA ASP A 16 -18.97 11.99 0.76
C ASP A 16 -17.72 11.33 1.37
N GLY A 17 -16.82 10.86 0.50
CA GLY A 17 -15.62 10.11 0.86
C GLY A 17 -15.69 8.70 0.27
N ILE A 18 -14.88 7.80 0.84
CA ILE A 18 -14.96 6.36 0.58
C ILE A 18 -15.43 5.70 1.87
N ASN A 19 -16.50 4.92 1.79
CA ASN A 19 -16.93 4.09 2.91
C ASN A 19 -15.84 3.05 3.21
N ILE A 20 -15.22 3.17 4.38
CA ILE A 20 -14.17 2.27 4.86
C ILE A 20 -14.55 0.78 4.79
N ASN A 21 -15.84 0.46 4.96
CA ASN A 21 -16.31 -0.93 4.92
C ASN A 21 -16.39 -1.52 3.51
N SER A 22 -16.31 -0.67 2.47
CA SER A 22 -16.24 -1.11 1.07
C SER A 22 -14.80 -1.40 0.62
N VAL A 23 -13.81 -1.03 1.44
CA VAL A 23 -12.39 -1.18 1.13
C VAL A 23 -11.97 -2.63 1.32
N ILE A 24 -11.34 -3.20 0.29
CA ILE A 24 -10.80 -4.56 0.29
C ILE A 24 -9.32 -4.55 0.70
N ASP A 25 -8.54 -3.61 0.16
CA ASP A 25 -7.10 -3.49 0.42
C ASP A 25 -6.66 -2.02 0.27
N CYS A 26 -5.67 -1.61 1.05
CA CYS A 26 -5.11 -0.26 1.03
C CYS A 26 -3.61 -0.28 1.33
N VAL A 27 -2.87 0.49 0.54
CA VAL A 27 -1.43 0.68 0.72
C VAL A 27 -1.14 2.17 0.69
N GLU A 28 -0.57 2.68 1.77
CA GLU A 28 0.05 4.00 1.78
C GLU A 28 1.53 3.88 1.41
N TYR A 29 1.98 4.76 0.51
CA TYR A 29 3.35 4.78 0.00
C TYR A 29 4.03 6.11 0.28
N HIS A 30 5.23 6.03 0.87
CA HIS A 30 6.12 7.18 1.00
C HIS A 30 7.60 6.78 1.12
N VAL A 31 8.49 7.60 0.53
CA VAL A 31 9.94 7.29 0.48
C VAL A 31 10.72 7.72 1.72
N SER A 32 10.22 8.70 2.46
CA SER A 32 10.86 9.23 3.68
C SER A 32 10.27 8.59 4.94
N SER A 33 11.12 8.22 5.89
CA SER A 33 10.74 7.75 7.23
C SER A 33 10.07 8.81 8.10
N ASP A 34 10.29 10.09 7.79
CA ASP A 34 9.74 11.22 8.56
C ASP A 34 8.29 11.56 8.17
N HIS A 35 7.70 10.73 7.31
CA HIS A 35 6.34 10.88 6.83
C HIS A 35 5.32 10.68 7.95
N LEU A 36 4.33 11.58 7.98
CA LEU A 36 3.20 11.45 8.89
C LEU A 36 2.11 10.66 8.18
N LYS A 37 1.76 9.50 8.76
CA LYS A 37 0.71 8.62 8.26
C LYS A 37 -0.62 9.37 8.04
N GLU A 38 -1.23 9.20 6.86
CA GLU A 38 -2.49 9.89 6.51
C GLU A 38 -3.70 8.97 6.44
N ILE A 39 -3.53 7.70 6.07
CA ILE A 39 -4.62 6.72 6.03
C ILE A 39 -4.90 6.15 7.43
N GLU A 40 -6.17 5.87 7.69
CA GLU A 40 -6.69 5.28 8.91
C GLU A 40 -6.00 3.95 9.23
N ALA A 41 -5.70 3.74 10.52
CA ALA A 41 -4.95 2.58 11.00
C ALA A 41 -5.69 1.25 10.77
N GLU A 42 -7.01 1.29 10.63
CA GLU A 42 -7.84 0.15 10.28
C GLU A 42 -7.57 -0.37 8.86
N LEU A 43 -7.17 0.52 7.95
CA LEU A 43 -6.83 0.20 6.57
C LEU A 43 -5.33 -0.07 6.39
N ASP A 44 -4.48 0.77 6.98
CA ASP A 44 -3.03 0.59 6.96
C ASP A 44 -2.38 1.28 8.17
N ARG A 45 -1.68 0.52 9.01
CA ARG A 45 -1.01 1.03 10.22
C ARG A 45 0.37 1.62 9.94
N GLY A 46 0.94 1.34 8.78
CA GLY A 46 2.27 1.79 8.38
C GLY A 46 2.25 2.24 6.93
N PHE A 47 3.42 2.45 6.34
CA PHE A 47 3.53 2.77 4.92
C PHE A 47 4.74 2.07 4.33
N GLY A 48 4.64 1.74 3.04
CA GLY A 48 5.69 1.09 2.28
C GLY A 48 6.59 2.09 1.55
N GLY A 49 7.75 1.60 1.10
CA GLY A 49 8.62 2.34 0.16
C GLY A 49 9.70 3.21 0.80
N VAL A 50 9.88 3.18 2.13
CA VAL A 50 10.94 3.92 2.83
C VAL A 50 12.31 3.54 2.26
N GLY A 51 13.04 4.51 1.71
CA GLY A 51 14.36 4.31 1.12
C GLY A 51 14.37 3.97 -0.37
N ILE A 52 13.22 3.86 -1.04
CA ILE A 52 13.20 3.76 -2.52
C ILE A 52 13.81 5.02 -3.15
N ILE A 53 14.63 4.80 -4.18
CA ILE A 53 15.17 5.87 -5.01
C ILE A 53 14.16 6.22 -6.09
N LYS A 54 13.73 7.50 -6.12
CA LYS A 54 12.83 8.00 -7.16
C LYS A 54 13.45 7.82 -8.55
N TYR A 55 12.67 7.23 -9.47
CA TYR A 55 13.14 6.83 -10.81
C TYR A 55 14.31 5.83 -10.81
N GLY A 56 14.51 5.09 -9.71
CA GLY A 56 15.57 4.08 -9.56
C GLY A 56 15.26 2.71 -10.16
N GLY A 57 14.06 2.53 -10.72
CA GLY A 57 13.60 1.23 -11.26
C GLY A 57 13.06 0.26 -10.20
N GLN A 58 13.22 0.58 -8.91
CA GLN A 58 12.74 -0.23 -7.79
C GLN A 58 11.22 -0.22 -7.67
N SER A 59 10.68 -1.23 -6.99
CA SER A 59 9.27 -1.35 -6.63
C SER A 59 9.13 -1.86 -5.19
N ILE A 60 7.90 -1.90 -4.68
CA ILE A 60 7.55 -2.72 -3.51
C ILE A 60 6.78 -3.97 -3.94
N GLU A 61 6.88 -5.05 -3.17
CA GLU A 61 6.12 -6.31 -3.32
C GLU A 61 5.69 -6.82 -1.94
N ARG A 62 4.53 -7.45 -1.83
CA ARG A 62 4.13 -8.13 -0.58
C ARG A 62 5.11 -9.27 -0.28
N ILE A 63 5.52 -9.41 0.98
CA ILE A 63 6.53 -10.41 1.40
C ILE A 63 6.11 -11.87 1.16
N SER A 64 4.80 -12.12 1.04
CA SER A 64 4.24 -13.43 0.69
C SER A 64 2.82 -13.26 0.15
N ALA A 65 2.41 -14.15 -0.75
CA ALA A 65 1.04 -14.25 -1.25
C ALA A 65 0.04 -14.29 -0.09
N GLY A 66 -0.91 -13.35 -0.11
CA GLY A 66 -1.96 -13.25 0.90
C GLY A 66 -1.49 -12.85 2.31
N PHE A 67 -0.20 -12.52 2.50
CA PHE A 67 0.26 -11.93 3.76
C PHE A 67 -0.23 -10.49 3.84
N ASP A 68 -1.05 -10.22 4.84
CA ASP A 68 -1.70 -8.94 5.04
C ASP A 68 -1.96 -8.73 6.53
N SER A 69 -1.32 -7.72 7.11
CA SER A 69 -1.50 -7.36 8.51
C SER A 69 -2.06 -5.94 8.65
N ASN A 70 -2.58 -5.36 7.57
CA ASN A 70 -2.95 -3.95 7.46
C ASN A 70 -1.79 -3.08 7.96
N ASN A 71 -0.56 -3.37 7.54
CA ASN A 71 0.63 -2.60 7.90
C ASN A 71 1.69 -2.73 6.81
N SER A 72 1.66 -1.80 5.86
CA SER A 72 2.55 -1.81 4.70
C SER A 72 4.04 -1.74 5.05
N SER A 73 4.40 -1.31 6.26
CA SER A 73 5.80 -1.30 6.72
C SER A 73 6.37 -2.69 7.01
N VAL A 74 5.52 -3.70 7.19
CA VAL A 74 5.93 -5.10 7.42
C VAL A 74 5.37 -6.07 6.38
N ASP A 75 4.32 -5.67 5.68
CA ASP A 75 3.67 -6.50 4.67
C ASP A 75 4.41 -6.46 3.32
N PHE A 76 5.24 -5.43 3.08
CA PHE A 76 5.95 -5.21 1.82
C PHE A 76 7.46 -5.08 2.00
N GLU A 77 8.20 -5.54 0.99
CA GLU A 77 9.63 -5.31 0.83
C GLU A 77 9.94 -4.54 -0.45
N ILE A 78 11.14 -3.94 -0.53
CA ILE A 78 11.62 -3.25 -1.72
C ILE A 78 12.35 -4.25 -2.61
N ILE A 79 11.98 -4.28 -3.89
CA ILE A 79 12.59 -5.12 -4.92
C ILE A 79 13.30 -4.24 -5.97
N ASP A 80 14.33 -4.79 -6.59
CA ASP A 80 15.19 -4.06 -7.53
C ASP A 80 14.46 -3.63 -8.82
N HIS A 81 13.40 -4.34 -9.20
CA HIS A 81 12.57 -4.04 -10.36
C HIS A 81 11.17 -4.64 -10.21
N PRO A 82 10.11 -4.02 -10.78
CA PRO A 82 8.76 -4.58 -10.72
C PRO A 82 8.68 -5.94 -11.43
N THR A 83 7.91 -6.85 -10.85
CA THR A 83 7.75 -8.24 -11.29
C THR A 83 6.28 -8.61 -11.62
N PRO A 84 5.59 -7.93 -12.56
CA PRO A 84 4.18 -8.22 -12.83
C PRO A 84 3.96 -9.67 -13.25
N GLY A 85 3.07 -10.38 -12.53
CA GLY A 85 2.75 -11.78 -12.79
C GLY A 85 3.72 -12.79 -12.18
N TYR A 86 4.66 -12.35 -11.35
CA TYR A 86 5.58 -13.18 -10.57
C TYR A 86 5.57 -12.74 -9.10
N GLN A 87 5.96 -13.63 -8.19
CA GLN A 87 6.17 -13.33 -6.79
C GLN A 87 7.47 -14.01 -6.35
N HIS A 88 8.30 -13.33 -5.58
CA HIS A 88 9.51 -13.93 -5.02
C HIS A 88 9.14 -14.98 -3.93
N GLU A 89 9.99 -16.00 -3.76
CA GLU A 89 9.84 -17.05 -2.74
C GLU A 89 10.50 -16.66 -1.41
#